data_AF-A0A3D5AE95-F1
#
_entry.id   AF-A0A3D5AE95-F1
#
_cell.length_a   1.000
_cell.length_b   1.000
_cell.length_c   1.000
_cell.angle_alpha   90.00
_cell.angle_beta   90.00
_cell.angle_gamma   90.00
#
_symmetry.space_group_name_H-M   'P 1'
#
loop_
_entity.id
_entity.type
_entity.pdbx_description
1 polymer ?
#
loop_
_entity_poly.entity_id
_entity_poly.type
_entity_poly.pdbx_seq_one_letter_code
_entity_poly.pdbx_strand_id
1 'polypeptide(L)' 'MPAATEREEYKQRILNDLNTRFHLEVRLEKEQVVSDIYFNEMMGCPAATSWHEQTVMTIKPMVMMS' A
#
# COMPACT_ATOMS: atom_id res chain seq x y z
N MET A 1 8.53 17.70 -0.29
CA MET A 1 8.48 18.56 0.92
C MET A 1 9.50 18.02 1.92
N PRO A 2 10.26 18.89 2.61
CA PRO A 2 11.15 18.44 3.66
C PRO A 2 10.34 17.71 4.75
N ALA A 3 10.85 16.58 5.23
CA ALA A 3 10.19 15.79 6.26
C ALA A 3 10.17 16.55 7.60
N ALA A 4 9.05 16.49 8.31
CA ALA A 4 8.83 17.24 9.55
C ALA A 4 9.40 16.52 10.79
N THR A 5 9.83 15.26 10.67
CA THR A 5 10.38 14.44 11.77
C THR A 5 11.43 13.46 11.23
N GLU A 6 12.32 12.97 12.09
CA GLU A 6 13.30 11.92 11.74
C GLU A 6 12.65 10.67 11.15
N ARG A 7 11.47 10.29 11.65
CA ARG A 7 10.71 9.14 11.15
C ARG A 7 10.26 9.35 9.71
N GLU A 8 9.81 10.55 9.37
CA GLU A 8 9.42 10.90 8.00
C GLU A 8 10.64 11.02 7.08
N GLU A 9 11.77 11.52 7.58
CA GLU A 9 13.02 11.52 6.82
C GLU A 9 13.46 10.09 6.48
N TYR A 10 13.42 9.20 7.46
CA TYR A 10 13.81 7.81 7.27
C TYR A 10 12.91 7.10 6.25
N LYS A 11 11.60 7.36 6.32
CA LYS A 11 10.63 6.86 5.33
C LYS A 11 10.93 7.39 3.92
N GLN A 12 11.22 8.69 3.79
CA GLN A 12 11.58 9.27 2.50
C GLN A 12 12.88 8.68 1.93
N ARG A 13 13.88 8.41 2.77
CA ARG A 13 15.13 7.75 2.33
C ARG A 13 14.87 6.35 1.77
N ILE A 14 14.06 5.54 2.45
CA ILE A 14 13.67 4.20 1.95
C ILE A 14 12.98 4.31 0.58
N LEU A 15 12.01 5.20 0.45
CA LEU A 15 11.28 5.38 -0.81
C LEU A 15 12.19 5.88 -1.94
N ASN A 16 13.12 6.77 -1.61
CA ASN A 16 14.11 7.27 -2.57
C ASN A 16 15.08 6.17 -3.01
N ASP A 17 15.52 5.29 -2.12
CA ASP A 17 16.38 4.16 -2.46
C ASP A 17 15.65 3.17 -3.37
N LEU A 18 14.40 2.81 -3.05
CA LEU A 18 13.57 1.93 -3.90
C LEU A 18 13.43 2.48 -5.32
N ASN A 19 13.21 3.80 -5.44
CA ASN A 19 13.08 4.45 -6.74
C ASN A 19 14.44 4.56 -7.47
N THR A 20 15.44 5.17 -6.84
CA THR A 20 16.68 5.61 -7.50
C THR A 20 17.69 4.48 -7.63
N ARG A 21 17.84 3.67 -6.59
CA ARG A 21 18.86 2.62 -6.52
C ARG A 21 18.37 1.31 -7.12
N PHE A 22 17.09 1.00 -6.95
CA PHE A 22 16.50 -0.27 -7.40
C PHE A 22 15.59 -0.13 -8.61
N HIS A 23 15.35 1.08 -9.12
CA HIS A 23 14.49 1.35 -10.29
C HIS A 23 13.08 0.77 -10.12
N LEU A 24 12.52 0.90 -8.92
CA LEU A 24 11.17 0.45 -8.59
C LEU A 24 10.22 1.64 -8.49
N GLU A 25 9.07 1.52 -9.16
CA GLU A 25 7.96 2.44 -8.93
C GLU A 25 7.20 1.97 -7.68
N VAL A 26 7.17 2.84 -6.67
CA VAL A 26 6.54 2.57 -5.38
C VAL A 26 5.39 3.53 -5.18
N ARG A 27 4.21 3.00 -4.87
CA ARG A 27 3.01 3.79 -4.54
C ARG A 27 2.52 3.38 -3.15
N LEU A 28 2.37 4.37 -2.27
CA LEU A 28 1.82 4.18 -0.92
C LEU A 28 0.43 4.78 -0.88
N GLU A 29 -0.57 3.97 -0.55
CA GLU A 29 -1.97 4.39 -0.48
C GLU A 29 -2.62 3.90 0.81
N LYS A 30 -3.68 4.58 1.21
CA LYS A 30 -4.57 4.10 2.28
C LYS A 30 -5.73 3.40 1.60
N GLU A 31 -5.85 2.10 1.82
CA GLU A 31 -6.92 1.28 1.25
C GLU A 31 -7.82 0.74 2.37
N GLN A 32 -9.11 0.60 2.07
CA GLN A 32 -10.02 -0.15 2.94
C GLN A 32 -9.88 -1.63 2.63
N VAL A 33 -9.42 -2.39 3.61
CA VAL A 33 -9.23 -3.83 3.51
C VAL A 33 -10.30 -4.52 4.34
N VAL A 34 -10.85 -5.61 3.81
CA VAL A 34 -11.80 -6.46 4.54
C VAL A 34 -11.06 -7.11 5.70
N SER A 35 -11.51 -6.85 6.93
CA SER A 35 -10.96 -7.52 8.13
C SER A 35 -11.69 -8.82 8.43
N ASP A 36 -13.01 -8.85 8.24
CA ASP A 36 -13.84 -10.00 8.57
C ASP A 36 -14.79 -10.33 7.42
N ILE A 37 -14.97 -11.63 7.19
CA ILE A 37 -15.85 -12.20 6.18
C ILE A 37 -16.80 -13.17 6.89
N TYR A 38 -18.10 -13.02 6.66
CA TYR A 38 -19.12 -13.96 7.15
C TYR A 38 -19.85 -14.59 5.98
N PHE A 39 -20.23 -15.86 6.10
CA PHE A 39 -21.02 -16.53 5.08
C PHE A 39 -22.49 -16.13 5.19
N ASN A 40 -22.97 -15.31 4.25
CA ASN A 40 -24.35 -14.85 4.26
C ASN A 40 -25.27 -15.95 3.67
N GLU A 41 -25.97 -16.68 4.54
CA GLU A 41 -26.87 -17.78 4.14
C GLU A 41 -28.00 -17.32 3.20
N MET A 42 -28.45 -16.07 3.29
CA MET A 42 -29.51 -15.55 2.40
C MET A 42 -28.99 -15.25 0.99
N MET A 43 -27.75 -14.80 0.85
CA MET A 43 -27.13 -14.55 -0.46
C MET A 43 -26.38 -15.77 -1.00
N GLY A 44 -26.19 -16.81 -0.19
CA GLY A 44 -25.45 -18.02 -0.55
C GLY A 44 -23.97 -17.76 -0.82
N CYS A 45 -23.40 -16.65 -0.32
CA CYS A 45 -22.01 -16.28 -0.58
C CYS A 45 -21.36 -15.56 0.61
N PRO A 46 -20.02 -15.57 0.71
CA PRO A 46 -19.30 -14.78 1.70
C PRO A 46 -19.51 -13.28 1.47
N ALA A 47 -19.80 -12.54 2.53
CA ALA A 47 -19.94 -11.09 2.54
C ALA A 47 -18.96 -10.47 3.53
N ALA A 48 -18.33 -9.36 3.13
CA ALA A 48 -17.47 -8.57 4.02
C ALA A 48 -18.31 -7.91 5.12
N THR A 49 -17.96 -8.15 6.37
CA THR A 49 -18.70 -7.62 7.55
C THR A 49 -17.97 -6.48 8.25
N SER A 50 -16.66 -6.35 8.04
CA SER A 50 -15.88 -5.25 8.59
C SER A 50 -14.81 -4.77 7.61
N TRP A 51 -14.55 -3.47 7.64
CA TRP A 51 -13.53 -2.81 6.84
C TRP A 51 -12.65 -1.98 7.75
N HIS A 52 -11.34 -1.98 7.52
CA HIS A 52 -10.43 -1.09 8.20
C HIS A 52 -9.44 -0.45 7.22
N GLU A 53 -8.98 0.74 7.56
CA GLU A 53 -7.98 1.44 6.77
C GLU A 53 -6.59 0.87 7.05
N GLN A 54 -5.90 0.45 5.99
CA GLN A 54 -4.54 -0.01 6.05
C GLN A 54 -3.68 0.77 5.05
N THR A 55 -2.42 1.04 5.43
CA THR A 55 -1.43 1.56 4.46
C THR A 55 -0.93 0.40 3.61
N VAL A 56 -1.16 0.48 2.31
CA VAL A 56 -0.72 -0.50 1.31
C VAL A 56 0.44 0.08 0.50
N MET A 57 1.43 -0.76 0.22
CA MET A 57 2.57 -0.42 -0.63
C MET A 57 2.57 -1.31 -1.86
N THR A 58 2.36 -0.70 -3.02
CA THR A 58 2.45 -1.38 -4.31
C THR A 58 3.81 -1.09 -4.93
N ILE A 59 4.53 -2.14 -5.32
CA ILE A 59 5.86 -2.07 -5.92
C ILE A 59 5.82 -2.73 -7.28
N LYS A 60 6.30 -2.04 -8.32
CA LYS A 60 6.51 -2.62 -9.65
C LYS A 60 7.85 -2.18 -10.22
N PRO A 61 8.49 -3.00 -11.09
CA PRO A 61 9.66 -2.55 -11.84
C PRO A 61 9.29 -1.32 -12.67
N MET A 62 10.18 -0.34 -12.73
CA MET A 62 10.03 0.70 -13.76
C MET A 62 10.24 0.05 -15.12
N VAL A 63 9.27 0.19 -16.01
CA VAL A 63 9.47 -0.14 -17.41
C VAL A 63 10.40 0.92 -17.97
N MET A 64 11.68 0.60 -18.08
CA MET A 64 12.62 1.43 -18.84
C MET A 64 12.18 1.34 -20.30
N MET A 65 11.54 2.39 -20.82
CA MET A 65 11.35 2.51 -22.27
C MET A 65 12.74 2.57 -22.89
N SER A 66 13.04 1.55 -23.69
CA SER A 66 14.27 1.41 -24.49
C SER A 66 14.35 2.47 -25.58
#